data_AF-A0A2T6ZUC2-F1
#
_entry.id   AF-A0A2T6ZUC2-F1
#
_cell.length_a   1.000
_cell.length_b   1.000
_cell.length_c   1.000
_cell.angle_alpha   90.00
_cell.angle_beta   90.00
_cell.angle_gamma   90.00
#
_symmetry.space_group_name_H-M   'P 1'
#
loop_
_entity.id
_entity.type
_entity.pdbx_description
1 polymer ?
#
loop_
_entity_poly.entity_id
_entity_poly.type
_entity_poly.pdbx_seq_one_letter_code
_entity_poly.pdbx_strand_id
1 'polypeptide(L)'
;MARSLLTHLTRTIPRKSPPFKNHLYPYTPTQKRNINVIRYAPANHPKGRKKVHEANLELVPRAEHKIQWEGLKIKYIDTHTHLHSTLQQMKDVFNDGSIPSTRIDRFVANFFPEQCTAVVDVLGNMEDLTLFSSAGLPWREGFNYYFAIGAHPYNAIAYDNRINDLLIRILSNKQCVALGECGLDYFRTDSTSWPTQRQVFIRQLAIAVFARKPILIYTRDAERDTFSILHDNVPADHKLHIQSFTGSQEFGMKVLKQWPNSTLGITGAITYSGAHHVLEMIEKEEIPLNRMMLGSKSPFIIPKGIYPHLVKTTRPKLKQKEKLVVGHSGMLPVVAEAVAGVINKTLKWRGDGAKDEWLHKVDSVLKSSNEVAEKFFGIKV
;
A
#
# COMPACT_ATOMS: atom_id res chain seq x y z
N MET A 1 40.54 -25.48 32.35
CA MET A 1 40.18 -26.89 32.05
C MET A 1 38.87 -27.19 32.78
N ALA A 2 37.75 -27.22 32.05
CA ALA A 2 36.87 -28.40 31.85
C ALA A 2 36.15 -28.89 33.15
N ARG A 3 34.82 -29.02 33.26
CA ARG A 3 33.80 -29.52 32.31
C ARG A 3 32.37 -28.97 32.58
N SER A 4 31.62 -28.97 31.48
CA SER A 4 30.16 -28.90 31.20
C SER A 4 29.20 -29.69 32.10
N LEU A 5 27.94 -29.24 32.23
CA LEU A 5 26.73 -30.01 31.84
C LEU A 5 25.43 -29.16 31.85
N LEU A 6 24.85 -28.99 30.66
CA LEU A 6 23.42 -28.78 30.43
C LEU A 6 22.62 -29.98 30.98
N THR A 7 21.45 -29.76 31.57
CA THR A 7 20.14 -30.33 31.14
C THR A 7 19.04 -30.08 32.18
N HIS A 8 17.80 -30.11 31.68
CA HIS A 8 16.51 -30.12 32.39
C HIS A 8 15.81 -28.77 32.57
N LEU A 9 15.00 -28.42 31.55
CA LEU A 9 13.60 -28.02 31.73
C LEU A 9 12.87 -28.18 30.38
N THR A 10 12.54 -29.44 30.04
CA THR A 10 11.56 -29.76 29.01
C THR A 10 10.29 -30.27 29.70
N ARG A 11 9.28 -29.40 29.84
CA ARG A 11 7.91 -29.82 30.17
C ARG A 11 7.04 -29.73 28.91
N THR A 12 6.61 -30.91 28.49
CA THR A 12 5.71 -31.23 27.40
C THR A 12 4.27 -30.78 27.69
N ILE A 13 3.62 -30.16 26.71
CA ILE A 13 2.17 -29.93 26.66
C ILE A 13 1.61 -30.69 25.43
N PRO A 14 0.42 -31.32 25.49
CA PRO A 14 0.03 -32.38 24.56
C PRO A 14 -0.39 -31.85 23.17
N ARG A 15 0.11 -32.53 22.13
CA ARG A 15 -0.35 -32.40 20.74
C ARG A 15 -1.70 -33.09 20.55
N LYS A 16 -2.71 -32.35 20.11
CA LYS A 16 -3.80 -32.88 19.29
C LYS A 16 -4.13 -31.88 18.19
N SER A 17 -3.63 -32.14 16.99
CA SER A 17 -4.08 -31.52 15.75
C SER A 17 -4.23 -32.66 14.73
N PRO A 18 -5.36 -32.76 14.01
CA PRO A 18 -5.58 -33.82 13.02
C PRO A 18 -4.65 -33.63 11.80
N PRO A 19 -4.37 -34.68 11.02
CA PRO A 19 -3.38 -34.65 9.97
C PRO A 19 -3.90 -33.80 8.81
N PHE A 20 -3.35 -32.61 8.61
CA PHE A 20 -3.58 -31.84 7.41
C PHE A 20 -2.76 -32.42 6.26
N LYS A 21 -3.49 -32.93 5.26
CA LYS A 21 -2.97 -33.48 4.01
C LYS A 21 -2.12 -32.43 3.30
N ASN A 22 -0.95 -32.87 2.83
CA ASN A 22 -0.07 -32.15 1.90
C ASN A 22 -0.86 -31.63 0.69
N HIS A 23 -0.98 -30.30 0.56
CA HIS A 23 -1.16 -29.64 -0.73
C HIS A 23 -0.01 -28.67 -0.94
N LEU A 24 1.09 -29.24 -1.44
CA LEU A 24 2.11 -28.53 -2.22
C LEU A 24 1.39 -27.84 -3.39
N TYR A 25 1.44 -26.51 -3.46
CA TYR A 25 1.14 -25.79 -4.69
C TYR A 25 2.46 -25.40 -5.35
N PRO A 26 2.96 -26.18 -6.33
CA PRO A 26 3.85 -25.62 -7.32
C PRO A 26 3.02 -24.72 -8.24
N TYR A 27 3.51 -23.51 -8.49
CA TYR A 27 3.00 -22.67 -9.55
C TYR A 27 3.40 -23.29 -10.89
N THR A 28 2.47 -24.02 -11.52
CA THR A 28 2.52 -24.39 -12.93
C THR A 28 1.25 -23.87 -13.61
N PRO A 29 1.36 -23.10 -14.72
CA PRO A 29 0.22 -22.56 -15.41
C PRO A 29 -0.39 -23.64 -16.30
N THR A 30 -1.63 -24.04 -16.00
CA THR A 30 -2.77 -24.23 -16.93
C THR A 30 -3.78 -25.23 -16.38
N GLN A 31 -5.04 -24.80 -16.21
CA GLN A 31 -6.21 -25.41 -16.85
C GLN A 31 -7.47 -24.60 -16.53
N LYS A 32 -8.20 -24.29 -17.59
CA LYS A 32 -9.40 -23.45 -17.64
C LYS A 32 -10.45 -23.92 -16.63
N ARG A 33 -10.89 -23.03 -15.73
CA ARG A 33 -12.22 -23.11 -15.11
C ARG A 33 -13.10 -22.03 -15.72
N ASN A 34 -14.30 -22.46 -16.13
CA ASN A 34 -15.30 -21.66 -16.83
C ASN A 34 -15.64 -20.37 -16.07
N ILE A 35 -14.94 -19.29 -16.42
CA ILE A 35 -15.43 -17.94 -16.21
C ILE A 35 -16.36 -17.67 -17.39
N ASN A 36 -17.60 -17.25 -17.11
CA ASN A 36 -18.48 -16.68 -18.12
C ASN A 36 -17.84 -15.39 -18.65
N VAL A 37 -16.94 -15.53 -19.62
CA VAL A 37 -16.39 -14.44 -20.40
C VAL A 37 -17.45 -14.04 -21.41
N ILE A 38 -18.04 -12.86 -21.25
CA ILE A 38 -18.76 -12.21 -22.35
C ILE A 38 -17.70 -11.93 -23.42
N ARG A 39 -17.64 -12.78 -24.44
CA ARG A 39 -16.76 -12.61 -25.61
C ARG A 39 -17.36 -11.54 -26.50
N TYR A 40 -16.69 -10.41 -26.65
CA TYR A 40 -16.86 -9.58 -27.85
C TYR A 40 -15.92 -10.12 -28.94
N ALA A 41 -16.47 -10.30 -30.14
CA ALA A 41 -15.82 -10.96 -31.26
C ALA A 41 -14.57 -10.19 -31.76
N PRO A 42 -13.52 -10.88 -32.26
CA PRO A 42 -12.36 -10.23 -32.82
C PRO A 42 -12.65 -9.75 -34.26
N ALA A 43 -12.31 -8.51 -34.58
CA ALA A 43 -12.20 -8.05 -35.96
C ALA A 43 -10.91 -8.61 -36.58
N ASN A 44 -11.04 -9.40 -37.65
CA ASN A 44 -9.93 -9.91 -38.45
C ASN A 44 -9.26 -8.77 -39.22
N HIS A 45 -7.94 -8.62 -39.12
CA HIS A 45 -7.12 -8.01 -40.18
C HIS A 45 -5.70 -8.60 -40.21
N PRO A 46 -5.08 -8.73 -41.41
CA PRO A 46 -3.83 -9.45 -41.61
C PRO A 46 -2.60 -8.66 -41.16
N LYS A 47 -1.58 -9.38 -40.70
CA LYS A 47 -0.33 -8.83 -40.14
C LYS A 47 0.59 -8.28 -41.24
N GLY A 48 0.69 -6.96 -41.34
CA GLY A 48 1.78 -6.24 -42.02
C GLY A 48 2.85 -5.75 -41.03
N ARG A 49 4.11 -5.66 -41.49
CA ARG A 49 5.27 -5.16 -40.71
C ARG A 49 4.96 -3.81 -40.05
N LYS A 50 5.02 -3.72 -38.71
CA LYS A 50 4.82 -2.46 -37.97
C LYS A 50 6.10 -1.61 -38.02
N LYS A 51 6.06 -0.51 -38.77
CA LYS A 51 6.85 0.69 -38.46
C LYS A 51 6.39 1.20 -37.09
N VAL A 52 7.33 1.47 -36.19
CA VAL A 52 7.03 2.11 -34.89
C VAL A 52 6.73 3.58 -35.16
N HIS A 53 5.49 3.86 -35.52
CA HIS A 53 4.92 5.19 -35.34
C HIS A 53 4.51 5.29 -33.87
N GLU A 54 4.78 6.43 -33.22
CA GLU A 54 4.09 6.84 -31.99
C GLU A 54 2.59 6.94 -32.33
N ALA A 55 1.94 5.78 -32.39
CA ALA A 55 0.52 5.68 -32.64
C ALA A 55 -0.18 6.26 -31.41
N ASN A 56 -1.06 7.23 -31.64
CA ASN A 56 -2.04 7.72 -30.67
C ASN A 56 -2.52 6.55 -29.79
N LEU A 57 -2.01 6.51 -28.56
CA LEU A 57 -2.33 5.50 -27.55
C LEU A 57 -3.69 5.86 -26.94
N GLU A 58 -4.73 5.83 -27.77
CA GLU A 58 -6.10 5.99 -27.30
C GLU A 58 -6.53 4.68 -26.64
N LEU A 59 -6.54 4.69 -25.31
CA LEU A 59 -7.22 3.69 -24.51
C LEU A 59 -8.70 3.68 -24.89
N VAL A 60 -9.31 2.50 -24.88
CA VAL A 60 -10.75 2.41 -24.56
C VAL A 60 -10.79 2.50 -23.04
N PRO A 61 -11.13 3.65 -22.42
CA PRO A 61 -11.23 3.71 -20.97
C PRO A 61 -12.35 2.74 -20.61
N ARG A 62 -11.99 1.67 -19.92
CA ARG A 62 -12.96 0.86 -19.20
C ARG A 62 -13.59 1.82 -18.18
N ALA A 63 -14.75 2.38 -18.51
CA ALA A 63 -15.35 3.49 -17.78
C ALA A 63 -15.55 3.18 -16.27
N GLU A 64 -15.48 1.90 -15.87
CA GLU A 64 -15.47 1.48 -14.47
C GLU A 64 -14.25 1.96 -13.66
N HIS A 65 -13.12 2.23 -14.31
CA HIS A 65 -11.87 2.65 -13.67
C HIS A 65 -11.51 4.12 -13.89
N LYS A 66 -12.30 4.87 -14.66
CA LYS A 66 -12.19 6.33 -14.76
C LYS A 66 -13.01 6.96 -13.64
N ILE A 67 -12.48 6.94 -12.42
CA ILE A 67 -13.18 7.46 -11.23
C ILE A 67 -13.04 8.99 -11.18
N GLN A 68 -14.16 9.69 -11.00
CA GLN A 68 -14.21 11.15 -10.88
C GLN A 68 -14.87 11.56 -9.55
N TRP A 69 -14.49 12.75 -9.07
CA TRP A 69 -14.90 13.29 -7.77
C TRP A 69 -15.34 14.77 -7.92
N GLU A 70 -16.47 15.02 -8.59
CA GLU A 70 -16.93 16.37 -8.95
C GLU A 70 -17.12 17.33 -7.77
N GLY A 71 -17.37 16.81 -6.56
CA GLY A 71 -17.53 17.61 -5.33
C GLY A 71 -16.26 17.79 -4.49
N LEU A 72 -15.15 17.13 -4.85
CA LEU A 72 -13.93 17.15 -4.06
C LEU A 72 -13.11 18.40 -4.39
N LYS A 73 -12.93 19.27 -3.39
CA LYS A 73 -12.25 20.57 -3.53
C LYS A 73 -10.75 20.50 -3.24
N ILE A 74 -10.34 19.47 -2.49
CA ILE A 74 -8.95 19.27 -2.08
C ILE A 74 -8.25 18.26 -3.00
N LYS A 75 -7.03 18.62 -3.39
CA LYS A 75 -6.05 17.73 -4.02
C LYS A 75 -5.51 16.74 -2.99
N TYR A 76 -5.11 15.53 -3.39
CA TYR A 76 -4.64 14.51 -2.46
C TYR A 76 -3.41 13.75 -2.95
N ILE A 77 -2.68 13.23 -1.96
CA ILE A 77 -1.53 12.35 -2.12
C ILE A 77 -1.96 10.91 -1.77
N ASP A 78 -1.66 9.94 -2.63
CA ASP A 78 -1.70 8.54 -2.23
C ASP A 78 -0.34 8.12 -1.65
N THR A 79 -0.26 7.95 -0.33
CA THR A 79 1.03 7.72 0.36
C THR A 79 1.51 6.27 0.27
N HIS A 80 0.74 5.37 -0.32
CA HIS A 80 1.17 3.98 -0.53
C HIS A 80 0.42 3.37 -1.71
N THR A 81 1.08 3.23 -2.84
CA THR A 81 0.58 2.51 -4.02
C THR A 81 1.66 1.65 -4.65
N HIS A 82 1.32 0.69 -5.48
CA HIS A 82 2.26 -0.08 -6.29
C HIS A 82 1.87 0.05 -7.77
N LEU A 83 2.31 1.13 -8.43
CA LEU A 83 1.82 1.49 -9.77
C LEU A 83 2.15 0.44 -10.82
N HIS A 84 3.36 -0.13 -10.77
CA HIS A 84 3.78 -1.18 -11.70
C HIS A 84 2.95 -2.44 -11.57
N SER A 85 2.73 -2.91 -10.33
CA SER A 85 1.85 -4.05 -10.05
C SER A 85 0.40 -3.75 -10.45
N THR A 86 -0.06 -2.52 -10.23
CA THR A 86 -1.41 -2.08 -10.61
C THR A 86 -1.59 -2.12 -12.13
N LEU A 87 -0.67 -1.52 -12.88
CA LEU A 87 -0.70 -1.55 -14.34
C LEU A 87 -0.63 -2.99 -14.85
N GLN A 88 0.29 -3.80 -14.34
CA GLN A 88 0.44 -5.19 -14.77
C GLN A 88 -0.84 -6.00 -14.54
N GLN A 89 -1.45 -5.88 -13.35
CA GLN A 89 -2.69 -6.59 -13.05
C GLN A 89 -3.86 -6.13 -13.93
N MET A 90 -3.95 -4.83 -14.24
CA MET A 90 -4.98 -4.34 -15.18
C MET A 90 -4.78 -4.95 -16.57
N LYS A 91 -3.54 -4.95 -17.07
CA LYS A 91 -3.22 -5.53 -18.37
C LYS A 91 -3.59 -7.01 -18.44
N ASP A 92 -3.25 -7.76 -17.39
CA ASP A 92 -3.53 -9.20 -17.33
C ASP A 92 -5.02 -9.52 -17.24
N VAL A 93 -5.76 -8.83 -16.35
CA VAL A 93 -7.20 -9.10 -16.18
C VAL A 93 -8.02 -8.64 -17.38
N PHE A 94 -7.62 -7.53 -18.00
CA PHE A 94 -8.35 -6.96 -19.12
C PHE A 94 -7.86 -7.45 -20.49
N ASN A 95 -6.77 -8.22 -20.51
CA ASN A 95 -6.05 -8.61 -21.72
C ASN A 95 -5.75 -7.38 -22.60
N ASP A 96 -5.31 -6.30 -21.97
CA ASP A 96 -5.08 -5.00 -22.58
C ASP A 96 -3.59 -4.68 -22.59
N GLY A 97 -2.99 -4.65 -23.78
CA GLY A 97 -1.57 -4.33 -23.99
C GLY A 97 -1.32 -2.90 -24.45
N SER A 98 -2.32 -2.02 -24.42
CA SER A 98 -2.23 -0.66 -24.99
C SER A 98 -1.17 0.20 -24.33
N ILE A 99 -1.00 0.11 -23.00
CA ILE A 99 0.04 0.83 -22.27
C ILE A 99 1.25 -0.10 -22.01
N PRO A 100 2.45 0.23 -22.52
CA PRO A 100 3.68 -0.46 -22.15
C PRO A 100 3.92 -0.39 -20.64
N SER A 101 4.49 -1.43 -20.04
CA SER A 101 4.75 -1.45 -18.57
C SER A 101 5.71 -0.33 -18.13
N THR A 102 6.50 0.21 -19.05
CA THR A 102 7.39 1.36 -18.84
C THR A 102 6.69 2.72 -18.89
N ARG A 103 5.39 2.78 -19.20
CA ARG A 103 4.62 4.02 -19.39
C ARG A 103 3.53 4.19 -18.34
N ILE A 104 3.91 4.01 -17.07
CA ILE A 104 3.00 4.23 -15.95
C ILE A 104 2.52 5.69 -15.84
N ASP A 105 3.25 6.65 -16.41
CA ASP A 105 2.83 8.05 -16.58
C ASP A 105 1.52 8.15 -17.37
N ARG A 106 1.41 7.37 -18.45
CA ARG A 106 0.19 7.32 -19.27
C ARG A 106 -0.93 6.60 -18.54
N PHE A 107 -0.62 5.58 -17.75
CA PHE A 107 -1.61 4.94 -16.91
C PHE A 107 -2.23 5.94 -15.92
N VAL A 108 -1.41 6.66 -15.15
CA VAL A 108 -1.88 7.68 -14.21
C VAL A 108 -2.68 8.76 -14.92
N ALA A 109 -2.19 9.31 -16.02
CA ALA A 109 -2.86 10.39 -16.74
C ALA A 109 -4.28 10.03 -17.21
N ASN A 110 -4.50 8.76 -17.55
CA ASN A 110 -5.78 8.30 -18.09
C ASN A 110 -6.79 7.83 -17.03
N PHE A 111 -6.31 7.30 -15.91
CA PHE A 111 -7.17 6.63 -14.92
C PHE A 111 -7.33 7.39 -13.60
N PHE A 112 -6.40 8.28 -13.25
CA PHE A 112 -6.44 8.97 -11.96
C PHE A 112 -7.19 10.31 -12.09
N PRO A 113 -8.11 10.63 -11.16
CA PRO A 113 -8.79 11.92 -11.15
C PRO A 113 -7.79 13.07 -11.00
N GLU A 114 -8.13 14.27 -11.47
CA GLU A 114 -7.25 15.44 -11.40
C GLU A 114 -6.86 15.82 -9.96
N GLN A 115 -7.71 15.51 -8.98
CA GLN A 115 -7.43 15.72 -7.57
C GLN A 115 -6.28 14.83 -7.05
N CYS A 116 -6.01 13.68 -7.67
CA CYS A 116 -4.83 12.88 -7.34
C CYS A 116 -3.60 13.54 -7.96
N THR A 117 -2.84 14.24 -7.15
CA THR A 117 -1.74 15.13 -7.60
C THR A 117 -0.37 14.64 -7.18
N ALA A 118 -0.30 13.72 -6.23
CA ALA A 118 0.95 13.00 -6.00
C ALA A 118 0.72 11.56 -5.53
N VAL A 119 1.76 10.76 -5.68
CA VAL A 119 1.82 9.39 -5.18
C VAL A 119 3.18 9.10 -4.57
N VAL A 120 3.19 8.20 -3.60
CA VAL A 120 4.39 7.48 -3.16
C VAL A 120 4.25 6.03 -3.62
N ASP A 121 4.94 5.69 -4.71
CA ASP A 121 5.01 4.35 -5.27
C ASP A 121 5.99 3.50 -4.46
N VAL A 122 5.53 2.39 -3.89
CA VAL A 122 6.31 1.57 -2.96
C VAL A 122 6.94 0.41 -3.74
N LEU A 123 8.24 0.51 -3.94
CA LEU A 123 9.05 -0.45 -4.70
C LEU A 123 9.68 -1.45 -3.72
N GLY A 124 8.88 -2.43 -3.31
CA GLY A 124 9.32 -3.53 -2.42
C GLY A 124 9.96 -4.73 -3.15
N ASN A 125 9.87 -4.75 -4.49
CA ASN A 125 10.44 -5.81 -5.33
C ASN A 125 11.78 -5.35 -5.90
N MET A 126 12.86 -5.94 -5.40
CA MET A 126 14.22 -5.45 -5.57
C MET A 126 14.89 -5.83 -6.89
N GLU A 127 14.25 -6.70 -7.66
CA GLU A 127 14.86 -7.33 -8.84
C GLU A 127 14.75 -6.49 -10.11
N ASP A 128 13.85 -5.51 -10.13
CA ASP A 128 13.59 -4.72 -11.33
C ASP A 128 14.06 -3.27 -11.18
N LEU A 129 15.29 -3.02 -11.63
CA LEU A 129 15.90 -1.69 -11.67
C LEU A 129 15.15 -0.73 -12.61
N THR A 130 14.33 -1.24 -13.53
CA THR A 130 13.57 -0.37 -14.42
C THR A 130 12.45 0.36 -13.67
N LEU A 131 12.03 -0.14 -12.50
CA LEU A 131 10.94 0.46 -11.74
C LEU A 131 11.25 1.91 -11.32
N PHE A 132 12.49 2.20 -10.90
CA PHE A 132 12.87 3.56 -10.50
C PHE A 132 13.15 4.50 -11.68
N SER A 133 13.21 3.99 -12.92
CA SER A 133 13.26 4.86 -14.12
C SER A 133 12.02 5.73 -14.26
N SER A 134 10.92 5.32 -13.60
CA SER A 134 9.66 6.06 -13.48
C SER A 134 9.84 7.49 -12.95
N ALA A 135 10.89 7.70 -12.16
CA ALA A 135 11.31 9.01 -11.69
C ALA A 135 11.48 10.02 -12.84
N GLY A 136 12.04 9.58 -13.97
CA GLY A 136 12.32 10.42 -15.15
C GLY A 136 11.22 10.46 -16.20
N LEU A 137 10.04 9.87 -15.96
CA LEU A 137 8.95 9.87 -16.93
C LEU A 137 8.28 11.26 -17.04
N PRO A 138 7.70 11.59 -18.21
CA PRO A 138 6.96 12.82 -18.41
C PRO A 138 5.56 12.72 -17.78
N TRP A 139 5.50 12.91 -16.46
CA TRP A 139 4.23 12.94 -15.71
C TRP A 139 3.33 14.07 -16.20
N ARG A 140 2.00 13.87 -16.12
CA ARG A 140 1.03 14.92 -16.49
C ARG A 140 1.28 16.20 -15.68
N GLU A 141 0.91 17.34 -16.24
CA GLU A 141 1.03 18.62 -15.55
C GLU A 141 0.34 18.60 -14.18
N GLY A 142 1.02 19.17 -13.17
CA GLY A 142 0.51 19.20 -11.79
C GLY A 142 0.53 17.86 -11.06
N PHE A 143 1.17 16.81 -11.61
CA PHE A 143 1.35 15.53 -10.94
C PHE A 143 2.80 15.30 -10.49
N ASN A 144 2.98 14.97 -9.21
CA ASN A 144 4.27 14.69 -8.60
C ASN A 144 4.42 13.18 -8.33
N TYR A 145 5.46 12.57 -8.91
CA TYR A 145 5.82 11.18 -8.62
C TYR A 145 6.97 11.10 -7.63
N TYR A 146 6.71 10.40 -6.54
CA TYR A 146 7.69 9.99 -5.55
C TYR A 146 7.64 8.48 -5.39
N PHE A 147 8.71 7.90 -4.85
CA PHE A 147 8.76 6.49 -4.55
C PHE A 147 9.49 6.22 -3.24
N ALA A 148 9.15 5.10 -2.62
CA ALA A 148 9.92 4.48 -1.55
C ALA A 148 10.51 3.19 -2.09
N ILE A 149 11.71 2.81 -1.62
CA ILE A 149 12.35 1.57 -2.06
C ILE A 149 12.87 0.77 -0.87
N GLY A 150 12.66 -0.55 -0.92
CA GLY A 150 13.14 -1.47 0.10
C GLY A 150 12.99 -2.93 -0.30
N ALA A 151 13.40 -3.80 0.62
CA ALA A 151 13.17 -5.23 0.56
C ALA A 151 11.95 -5.57 1.41
N HIS A 152 10.83 -5.88 0.75
CA HIS A 152 9.69 -6.47 1.43
C HIS A 152 10.12 -7.80 2.09
N PRO A 153 9.60 -8.18 3.28
CA PRO A 153 9.97 -9.42 3.98
C PRO A 153 9.92 -10.68 3.11
N TYR A 154 8.99 -10.74 2.14
CA TYR A 154 8.90 -11.84 1.19
C TYR A 154 10.17 -12.03 0.34
N ASN A 155 10.91 -10.94 0.09
CA ASN A 155 12.13 -10.92 -0.71
C ASN A 155 13.40 -11.01 0.14
N ALA A 156 13.29 -11.27 1.45
CA ALA A 156 14.43 -11.26 2.36
C ALA A 156 15.50 -12.31 1.99
N ILE A 157 15.10 -13.46 1.44
CA ILE A 157 16.03 -14.53 1.04
C ILE A 157 16.93 -14.08 -0.11
N ALA A 158 16.41 -13.28 -1.04
CA ALA A 158 17.16 -12.76 -2.18
C ALA A 158 18.07 -11.57 -1.81
N TYR A 159 17.94 -11.03 -0.58
CA TYR A 159 18.66 -9.84 -0.16
C TYR A 159 20.15 -10.14 0.10
N ASP A 160 21.04 -9.49 -0.64
CA ASP A 160 22.48 -9.62 -0.50
C ASP A 160 23.18 -8.25 -0.40
N ASN A 161 24.52 -8.25 -0.41
CA ASN A 161 25.30 -7.01 -0.34
C ASN A 161 25.14 -6.13 -1.58
N ARG A 162 24.93 -6.73 -2.76
CA ARG A 162 24.72 -5.96 -4.00
C ARG A 162 23.42 -5.17 -3.92
N ILE A 163 22.35 -5.79 -3.43
CA ILE A 163 21.06 -5.14 -3.20
C ILE A 163 21.18 -4.06 -2.11
N ASN A 164 21.87 -4.35 -1.02
CA ASN A 164 22.15 -3.37 0.03
C ASN A 164 22.80 -2.10 -0.51
N ASP A 165 23.87 -2.24 -1.30
CA ASP A 165 24.60 -1.13 -1.90
C ASP A 165 23.75 -0.36 -2.93
N LEU A 166 22.91 -1.09 -3.68
CA LEU A 166 21.97 -0.51 -4.61
C LEU A 166 20.94 0.38 -3.90
N LEU A 167 20.36 -0.09 -2.79
CA LEU A 167 19.41 0.71 -2.00
C LEU A 167 20.06 2.01 -1.52
N ILE A 168 21.29 1.95 -1.00
CA ILE A 168 22.05 3.15 -0.58
C ILE A 168 22.20 4.14 -1.73
N ARG A 169 22.56 3.66 -2.94
CA ARG A 169 22.68 4.52 -4.13
C ARG A 169 21.36 5.17 -4.52
N ILE A 170 20.27 4.39 -4.57
CA ILE A 170 18.96 4.88 -4.99
C ILE A 170 18.37 5.89 -4.00
N LEU A 171 18.61 5.74 -2.70
CA LEU A 171 18.12 6.69 -1.67
C LEU A 171 18.63 8.12 -1.87
N SER A 172 19.72 8.32 -2.62
CA SER A 172 20.21 9.66 -2.99
C SER A 172 19.33 10.37 -4.04
N ASN A 173 18.46 9.64 -4.75
CA ASN A 173 17.53 10.21 -5.71
C ASN A 173 16.51 11.11 -5.00
N LYS A 174 16.27 12.32 -5.54
CA LYS A 174 15.34 13.30 -4.96
C LYS A 174 13.88 12.82 -4.91
N GLN A 175 13.46 11.96 -5.85
CA GLN A 175 12.14 11.35 -5.86
C GLN A 175 12.05 10.11 -4.96
N CYS A 176 13.19 9.60 -4.45
CA CYS A 176 13.21 8.55 -3.44
C CYS A 176 13.04 9.16 -2.04
N VAL A 177 11.82 9.13 -1.51
CA VAL A 177 11.44 9.89 -0.32
C VAL A 177 11.50 9.09 0.98
N ALA A 178 11.61 7.78 0.89
CA ALA A 178 11.70 6.90 2.06
C ALA A 178 12.37 5.56 1.72
N LEU A 179 12.84 4.87 2.76
CA LEU A 179 13.21 3.47 2.68
C LEU A 179 12.02 2.60 3.07
N GLY A 180 11.72 1.60 2.25
CA GLY A 180 10.67 0.61 2.47
C GLY A 180 9.81 0.38 1.22
N GLU A 181 8.89 -0.58 1.24
CA GLU A 181 8.49 -1.32 2.44
C GLU A 181 9.53 -2.34 2.92
N CYS A 182 9.79 -2.33 4.23
CA CYS A 182 10.67 -3.29 4.93
C CYS A 182 9.99 -3.77 6.22
N GLY A 183 10.40 -4.90 6.78
CA GLY A 183 9.82 -5.40 8.03
C GLY A 183 9.63 -6.91 8.03
N LEU A 184 8.52 -7.39 8.61
CA LEU A 184 8.28 -8.81 8.91
C LEU A 184 6.90 -9.27 8.46
N ASP A 185 6.81 -10.46 7.85
CA ASP A 185 5.54 -11.11 7.48
C ASP A 185 5.52 -12.57 7.95
N TYR A 186 4.97 -12.85 9.13
CA TYR A 186 4.88 -14.22 9.66
C TYR A 186 3.61 -14.94 9.23
N PHE A 187 2.70 -14.24 8.55
CA PHE A 187 1.46 -14.82 8.05
C PHE A 187 1.66 -15.51 6.70
N ARG A 188 2.42 -14.90 5.78
CA ARG A 188 2.62 -15.40 4.41
C ARG A 188 3.86 -16.26 4.23
N THR A 189 4.70 -16.34 5.25
CA THR A 189 6.00 -17.01 5.16
C THR A 189 6.12 -18.07 6.24
N ASP A 190 6.98 -19.05 6.01
CA ASP A 190 7.27 -20.08 6.98
C ASP A 190 8.35 -19.64 7.98
N SER A 191 8.37 -20.29 9.14
CA SER A 191 9.26 -19.95 10.25
C SER A 191 10.75 -20.08 9.95
N THR A 192 11.14 -20.83 8.91
CA THR A 192 12.54 -20.95 8.50
C THR A 192 13.07 -19.67 7.86
N SER A 193 12.18 -18.84 7.28
CA SER A 193 12.55 -17.56 6.67
C SER A 193 12.62 -16.40 7.68
N TRP A 194 11.98 -16.53 8.86
CA TRP A 194 11.86 -15.44 9.83
C TRP A 194 13.22 -14.90 10.34
N PRO A 195 14.24 -15.75 10.63
CA PRO A 195 15.56 -15.24 11.00
C PRO A 195 16.16 -14.34 9.91
N THR A 196 16.04 -14.73 8.64
CA THR A 196 16.52 -13.94 7.50
C THR A 196 15.75 -12.64 7.36
N GLN A 197 14.42 -12.66 7.52
CA GLN A 197 13.60 -11.44 7.53
C GLN A 197 14.05 -10.45 8.60
N ARG A 198 14.30 -10.91 9.84
CA ARG A 198 14.79 -10.06 10.93
C ARG A 198 16.15 -9.45 10.60
N GLN A 199 17.10 -10.23 10.08
CA GLN A 199 18.42 -9.74 9.68
C GLN A 199 18.34 -8.68 8.58
N VAL A 200 17.54 -8.94 7.53
CA VAL A 200 17.35 -8.01 6.41
C VAL A 200 16.63 -6.74 6.87
N PHE A 201 15.66 -6.87 7.78
CA PHE A 201 14.98 -5.72 8.37
C PHE A 201 15.97 -4.83 9.13
N ILE A 202 16.80 -5.40 10.01
CA ILE A 202 17.83 -4.65 10.76
C ILE A 202 18.79 -3.93 9.82
N ARG A 203 19.27 -4.60 8.76
CA ARG A 203 20.18 -3.98 7.77
C ARG A 203 19.54 -2.77 7.08
N GLN A 204 18.28 -2.88 6.70
CA GLN A 204 17.54 -1.78 6.09
C GLN A 204 17.27 -0.62 7.06
N LEU A 205 17.00 -0.90 8.33
CA LEU A 205 16.88 0.12 9.37
C LEU A 205 18.18 0.91 9.51
N ALA A 206 19.33 0.23 9.53
CA ALA A 206 20.63 0.88 9.61
C ALA A 206 20.86 1.85 8.42
N ILE A 207 20.51 1.43 7.20
CA ILE A 207 20.58 2.30 6.01
C ILE A 207 19.70 3.54 6.18
N ALA A 208 18.44 3.35 6.57
CA ALA A 208 17.47 4.44 6.65
C ALA A 208 17.81 5.45 7.74
N VAL A 209 18.27 4.97 8.91
CA VAL A 209 18.74 5.81 10.02
C VAL A 209 19.97 6.61 9.60
N PHE A 210 20.97 5.96 8.99
CA PHE A 210 22.17 6.63 8.50
C PHE A 210 21.85 7.71 7.46
N ALA A 211 20.98 7.39 6.49
CA ALA A 211 20.55 8.32 5.45
C ALA A 211 19.54 9.37 5.92
N ARG A 212 19.08 9.31 7.19
CA ARG A 212 17.99 10.13 7.75
C ARG A 212 16.71 10.11 6.90
N LYS A 213 16.43 8.97 6.25
CA LYS A 213 15.24 8.78 5.42
C LYS A 213 14.10 8.22 6.28
N PRO A 214 12.85 8.68 6.10
CA PRO A 214 11.69 8.04 6.71
C PRO A 214 11.63 6.54 6.39
N ILE A 215 11.05 5.75 7.28
CA ILE A 215 10.97 4.29 7.14
C ILE A 215 9.52 3.83 7.00
N LEU A 216 9.24 3.06 5.95
CA LEU A 216 7.97 2.40 5.68
C LEU A 216 8.03 0.96 6.17
N ILE A 217 7.25 0.68 7.22
CA ILE A 217 7.25 -0.59 7.95
C ILE A 217 6.05 -1.44 7.51
N TYR A 218 6.36 -2.60 6.95
CA TYR A 218 5.43 -3.72 6.81
C TYR A 218 5.48 -4.59 8.06
N THR A 219 4.34 -4.89 8.66
CA THR A 219 4.27 -5.90 9.72
C THR A 219 2.97 -6.68 9.60
N ARG A 220 3.08 -8.00 9.70
CA ARG A 220 1.92 -8.90 9.71
C ARG A 220 2.21 -10.12 10.56
N ASP A 221 1.39 -10.33 11.58
CA ASP A 221 1.51 -11.39 12.59
C ASP A 221 2.90 -11.43 13.28
N ALA A 222 3.59 -10.29 13.31
CA ALA A 222 4.97 -10.17 13.77
C ALA A 222 5.19 -8.96 14.69
N GLU A 223 4.12 -8.39 15.26
CA GLU A 223 4.14 -7.10 15.99
C GLU A 223 5.17 -7.02 17.11
N ARG A 224 5.32 -8.11 17.88
CA ARG A 224 6.30 -8.18 18.99
C ARG A 224 7.73 -8.02 18.49
N ASP A 225 8.10 -8.78 17.47
CA ASP A 225 9.46 -8.76 16.92
C ASP A 225 9.70 -7.46 16.15
N THR A 226 8.69 -6.98 15.42
CA THR A 226 8.74 -5.67 14.76
C THR A 226 9.02 -4.56 15.78
N PHE A 227 8.27 -4.52 16.89
CA PHE A 227 8.50 -3.51 17.93
C PHE A 227 9.87 -3.63 18.57
N SER A 228 10.30 -4.84 18.94
CA SER A 228 11.61 -5.06 19.57
C SER A 228 12.75 -4.61 18.65
N ILE A 229 12.71 -5.00 17.37
CA ILE A 229 13.74 -4.62 16.41
C ILE A 229 13.76 -3.12 16.17
N LEU A 230 12.58 -2.48 16.03
CA LEU A 230 12.51 -1.03 15.91
C LEU A 230 13.09 -0.33 17.14
N HIS A 231 12.69 -0.76 18.34
CA HIS A 231 13.16 -0.20 19.60
C HIS A 231 14.69 -0.24 19.72
N ASP A 232 15.31 -1.35 19.33
CA ASP A 232 16.76 -1.55 19.49
C ASP A 232 17.59 -0.84 18.40
N ASN A 233 16.99 -0.50 17.25
CA ASN A 233 17.73 -0.03 16.07
C ASN A 233 17.31 1.35 15.55
N VAL A 234 16.20 1.93 16.03
CA VAL A 234 15.66 3.18 15.50
C VAL A 234 15.57 4.26 16.59
N PRO A 235 16.24 5.40 16.42
CA PRO A 235 16.11 6.55 17.33
C PRO A 235 14.66 6.98 17.52
N ALA A 236 14.30 7.44 18.72
CA ALA A 236 12.94 7.83 19.05
C ALA A 236 12.40 8.99 18.20
N ASP A 237 13.27 9.89 17.76
CA ASP A 237 12.93 11.03 16.90
C ASP A 237 12.87 10.68 15.40
N HIS A 238 13.21 9.44 15.01
CA HIS A 238 13.15 9.02 13.61
C HIS A 238 11.70 8.91 13.10
N LYS A 239 11.51 9.18 11.81
CA LYS A 239 10.20 9.13 11.15
C LYS A 239 9.86 7.69 10.75
N LEU A 240 8.83 7.11 11.39
CA LEU A 240 8.34 5.76 11.12
C LEU A 240 6.91 5.76 10.58
N HIS A 241 6.62 4.97 9.56
CA HIS A 241 5.25 4.78 9.08
C HIS A 241 4.90 3.29 9.15
N ILE A 242 3.92 2.92 9.97
CA ILE A 242 3.35 1.56 9.91
C ILE A 242 2.32 1.56 8.80
N GLN A 243 2.70 1.03 7.65
CA GLN A 243 1.87 1.12 6.45
C GLN A 243 0.69 0.16 6.52
N SER A 244 -0.47 0.58 5.99
CA SER A 244 -1.69 -0.24 5.96
C SER A 244 -1.99 -0.93 7.30
N PHE A 245 -1.97 -0.15 8.39
CA PHE A 245 -2.13 -0.61 9.74
C PHE A 245 -3.45 -1.38 9.92
N THR A 246 -3.31 -2.66 10.23
CA THR A 246 -4.39 -3.56 10.66
C THR A 246 -4.03 -4.29 11.95
N GLY A 247 -2.98 -3.82 12.64
CA GLY A 247 -2.43 -4.45 13.83
C GLY A 247 -3.26 -4.20 15.09
N SER A 248 -2.82 -4.75 16.21
CA SER A 248 -3.49 -4.59 17.49
C SER A 248 -3.43 -3.14 17.99
N GLN A 249 -4.45 -2.74 18.77
CA GLN A 249 -4.46 -1.45 19.47
C GLN A 249 -3.23 -1.25 20.35
N GLU A 250 -2.82 -2.30 21.08
CA GLU A 250 -1.63 -2.28 21.92
C GLU A 250 -0.38 -1.94 21.11
N PHE A 251 -0.17 -2.59 19.98
CA PHE A 251 0.98 -2.33 19.11
C PHE A 251 0.95 -0.90 18.54
N GLY A 252 -0.20 -0.47 18.01
CA GLY A 252 -0.35 0.89 17.47
C GLY A 252 -0.04 1.97 18.51
N MET A 253 -0.60 1.84 19.72
CA MET A 253 -0.38 2.78 20.81
C MET A 253 1.07 2.78 21.30
N LYS A 254 1.70 1.61 21.41
CA LYS A 254 3.13 1.50 21.75
C LYS A 254 4.01 2.24 20.73
N VAL A 255 3.75 2.06 19.44
CA VAL A 255 4.50 2.75 18.37
C VAL A 255 4.29 4.28 18.45
N LEU A 256 3.04 4.74 18.56
CA LEU A 256 2.73 6.17 18.60
C LEU A 256 3.34 6.87 19.82
N LYS A 257 3.43 6.17 20.95
CA LYS A 257 4.06 6.64 22.20
C LYS A 257 5.58 6.66 22.10
N GLN A 258 6.20 5.60 21.57
CA GLN A 258 7.67 5.47 21.54
C GLN A 258 8.32 6.38 20.49
N TRP A 259 7.67 6.59 19.35
CA TRP A 259 8.17 7.45 18.27
C TRP A 259 7.20 8.60 18.01
N PRO A 260 7.46 9.82 18.53
CA PRO A 260 6.59 10.98 18.35
C PRO A 260 6.38 11.39 16.88
N ASN A 261 7.34 11.05 16.02
CA ASN A 261 7.28 11.30 14.58
C ASN A 261 6.74 10.12 13.76
N SER A 262 6.21 9.07 14.42
CA SER A 262 5.62 7.93 13.72
C SER A 262 4.22 8.22 13.19
N THR A 263 3.73 7.43 12.25
CA THR A 263 2.37 7.57 11.70
C THR A 263 1.79 6.18 11.42
N LEU A 264 0.45 6.08 11.39
CA LEU A 264 -0.25 4.86 11.02
C LEU A 264 -0.96 5.04 9.67
N GLY A 265 -0.74 4.09 8.77
CA GLY A 265 -1.29 4.10 7.42
C GLY A 265 -2.69 3.50 7.38
N ILE A 266 -3.64 4.25 6.85
CA ILE A 266 -5.04 3.83 6.74
C ILE A 266 -5.38 3.63 5.27
N THR A 267 -5.91 2.45 4.95
CA THR A 267 -6.21 2.03 3.58
C THR A 267 -7.67 1.59 3.47
N GLY A 268 -8.09 1.18 2.27
CA GLY A 268 -9.43 0.62 2.06
C GLY A 268 -9.80 -0.58 2.94
N ALA A 269 -8.82 -1.20 3.62
CA ALA A 269 -9.06 -2.24 4.61
C ALA A 269 -10.02 -1.82 5.72
N ILE A 270 -10.08 -0.53 6.08
CA ILE A 270 -11.01 -0.02 7.10
C ILE A 270 -12.49 -0.22 6.73
N THR A 271 -12.78 -0.43 5.46
CA THR A 271 -14.15 -0.69 4.98
C THR A 271 -14.52 -2.17 5.10
N TYR A 272 -13.59 -3.03 5.54
CA TYR A 272 -13.81 -4.46 5.68
C TYR A 272 -14.29 -4.80 7.10
N SER A 273 -15.05 -5.89 7.22
CA SER A 273 -15.62 -6.33 8.51
C SER A 273 -14.57 -6.77 9.53
N GLY A 274 -13.31 -6.93 9.14
CA GLY A 274 -12.23 -7.25 10.06
C GLY A 274 -11.57 -6.04 10.72
N ALA A 275 -11.95 -4.81 10.34
CA ALA A 275 -11.26 -3.60 10.77
C ALA A 275 -11.90 -2.90 11.98
N HIS A 276 -12.79 -3.58 12.71
CA HIS A 276 -13.54 -2.99 13.82
C HIS A 276 -12.65 -2.33 14.88
N HIS A 277 -11.52 -2.96 15.22
CA HIS A 277 -10.59 -2.40 16.21
C HIS A 277 -9.92 -1.12 15.72
N VAL A 278 -9.53 -1.03 14.44
CA VAL A 278 -8.95 0.20 13.88
C VAL A 278 -9.98 1.32 13.84
N LEU A 279 -11.23 1.01 13.48
CA LEU A 279 -12.32 1.99 13.52
C LEU A 279 -12.57 2.48 14.95
N GLU A 280 -12.53 1.60 15.94
CA GLU A 280 -12.67 1.95 17.36
C GLU A 280 -11.52 2.85 17.84
N MET A 281 -10.28 2.59 17.43
CA MET A 281 -9.15 3.46 17.74
C MET A 281 -9.32 4.87 17.14
N ILE A 282 -9.88 4.97 15.94
CA ILE A 282 -10.20 6.27 15.31
C ILE A 282 -11.35 6.95 16.08
N GLU A 283 -12.40 6.22 16.45
CA GLU A 283 -13.54 6.71 17.25
C GLU A 283 -13.09 7.26 18.62
N LYS A 284 -12.06 6.64 19.21
CA LYS A 284 -11.46 7.03 20.49
C LYS A 284 -10.36 8.09 20.38
N GLU A 285 -10.06 8.58 19.16
CA GLU A 285 -8.97 9.53 18.89
C GLU A 285 -7.56 9.00 19.27
N GLU A 286 -7.41 7.69 19.38
CA GLU A 286 -6.12 7.03 19.65
C GLU A 286 -5.20 7.07 18.41
N ILE A 287 -5.79 7.18 17.22
CA ILE A 287 -5.10 7.50 15.95
C ILE A 287 -5.55 8.89 15.53
N PRO A 288 -4.92 9.96 16.04
CA PRO A 288 -5.32 11.32 15.68
C PRO A 288 -4.99 11.61 14.21
N LEU A 289 -5.78 12.50 13.58
CA LEU A 289 -5.64 12.83 12.15
C LEU A 289 -4.23 13.32 11.78
N ASN A 290 -3.54 14.02 12.68
CA ASN A 290 -2.17 14.50 12.49
C ASN A 290 -1.09 13.40 12.65
N ARG A 291 -1.48 12.15 12.87
CA ARG A 291 -0.63 10.95 12.91
C ARG A 291 -1.12 9.87 11.94
N MET A 292 -2.03 10.22 11.05
CA MET A 292 -2.66 9.33 10.06
C MET A 292 -2.21 9.71 8.65
N MET A 293 -1.87 8.71 7.83
CA MET A 293 -1.70 8.91 6.38
C MET A 293 -2.61 7.94 5.62
N LEU A 294 -3.23 8.42 4.54
CA LEU A 294 -4.09 7.60 3.70
C LEU A 294 -3.31 7.04 2.50
N GLY A 295 -3.42 5.74 2.29
CA GLY A 295 -2.85 5.06 1.14
C GLY A 295 -3.86 4.11 0.49
N SER A 296 -3.76 3.89 -0.83
CA SER A 296 -4.64 2.95 -1.51
C SER A 296 -4.20 1.50 -1.31
N LYS A 297 -2.90 1.27 -1.13
CA LYS A 297 -2.22 -0.04 -1.23
C LYS A 297 -2.59 -0.77 -2.53
N SER A 298 -2.81 0.00 -3.59
CA SER A 298 -3.18 -0.55 -4.89
C SER A 298 -2.07 -1.45 -5.45
N PRO A 299 -2.42 -2.54 -6.14
CA PRO A 299 -3.78 -2.92 -6.54
C PRO A 299 -4.53 -3.80 -5.52
N PHE A 300 -3.91 -4.09 -4.38
CA PHE A 300 -4.30 -5.19 -3.49
C PHE A 300 -5.58 -4.94 -2.68
N ILE A 301 -5.92 -3.67 -2.42
CA ILE A 301 -7.05 -3.30 -1.58
C ILE A 301 -8.05 -2.47 -2.39
N ILE A 302 -9.27 -3.00 -2.50
CA ILE A 302 -10.41 -2.31 -3.12
C ILE A 302 -11.38 -1.94 -2.00
N PRO A 303 -11.58 -0.65 -1.68
CA PRO A 303 -12.47 -0.25 -0.59
C PRO A 303 -13.92 -0.59 -0.93
N LYS A 304 -14.69 -1.18 0.00
CA LYS A 304 -16.11 -1.54 -0.24
C LYS A 304 -17.00 -0.33 -0.55
N GLY A 305 -16.62 0.86 -0.08
CA GLY A 305 -17.36 2.09 -0.38
C GLY A 305 -17.29 2.52 -1.85
N ILE A 306 -16.41 1.93 -2.67
CA ILE A 306 -16.32 2.31 -4.09
C ILE A 306 -17.54 1.87 -4.89
N TYR A 307 -18.19 0.76 -4.54
CA TYR A 307 -19.30 0.22 -5.32
C TYR A 307 -20.53 1.16 -5.33
N PRO A 308 -21.00 1.69 -4.18
CA PRO A 308 -22.03 2.73 -4.17
C PRO A 308 -21.65 3.99 -4.96
N HIS A 309 -20.38 4.42 -4.89
CA HIS A 309 -19.90 5.60 -5.64
C HIS A 309 -20.01 5.38 -7.15
N LEU A 310 -19.54 4.22 -7.63
CA LEU A 310 -19.61 3.85 -9.05
C LEU A 310 -21.05 3.76 -9.55
N VAL A 311 -21.97 3.19 -8.75
CA VAL A 311 -23.41 3.17 -9.10
C VAL A 311 -23.98 4.58 -9.26
N LYS A 312 -23.55 5.53 -8.44
CA LYS A 312 -24.04 6.92 -8.52
C LYS A 312 -23.41 7.73 -9.65
N THR A 313 -22.25 7.30 -10.16
CA THR A 313 -21.44 8.10 -11.09
C THR A 313 -21.28 7.39 -12.44
N THR A 314 -20.24 6.58 -12.58
CA THR A 314 -19.77 6.09 -13.89
C THR A 314 -20.39 4.75 -14.30
N ARG A 315 -21.07 4.06 -13.39
CA ARG A 315 -21.57 2.68 -13.55
C ARG A 315 -22.97 2.47 -12.92
N PRO A 316 -24.02 3.18 -13.35
CA PRO A 316 -25.37 3.08 -12.78
C PRO A 316 -26.02 1.69 -12.87
N LYS A 317 -25.51 0.80 -13.73
CA LYS A 317 -26.00 -0.57 -13.90
C LYS A 317 -25.12 -1.64 -13.24
N LEU A 318 -24.14 -1.25 -12.40
CA LEU A 318 -23.26 -2.18 -11.71
C LEU A 318 -24.08 -3.11 -10.80
N LYS A 319 -24.04 -4.42 -11.07
CA LYS A 319 -24.78 -5.38 -10.24
C LYS A 319 -24.06 -5.58 -8.90
N GLN A 320 -24.82 -5.81 -7.84
CA GLN A 320 -24.30 -6.01 -6.48
C GLN A 320 -23.28 -7.17 -6.34
N LYS A 321 -23.30 -8.13 -7.26
CA LYS A 321 -22.37 -9.28 -7.28
C LYS A 321 -21.09 -9.02 -8.07
N GLU A 322 -21.04 -7.97 -8.88
CA GLU A 322 -19.85 -7.62 -9.66
C GLU A 322 -18.78 -7.07 -8.70
N LYS A 323 -17.57 -7.64 -8.79
CA LYS A 323 -16.43 -7.21 -8.00
C LYS A 323 -15.37 -6.65 -8.94
N LEU A 324 -14.85 -5.48 -8.57
CA LEU A 324 -13.64 -5.00 -9.20
C LEU A 324 -12.48 -5.94 -8.83
N VAL A 325 -11.59 -6.12 -9.78
CA VAL A 325 -10.44 -7.01 -9.71
C VAL A 325 -9.14 -6.27 -9.43
N VAL A 326 -9.13 -4.94 -9.62
CA VAL A 326 -7.97 -4.07 -9.42
C VAL A 326 -8.39 -2.80 -8.66
N GLY A 327 -7.65 -2.46 -7.60
CA GLY A 327 -7.71 -1.14 -6.96
C GLY A 327 -6.73 -0.16 -7.61
N HIS A 328 -6.99 1.15 -7.49
CA HIS A 328 -6.03 2.19 -7.87
C HIS A 328 -6.24 3.46 -7.02
N SER A 329 -5.28 4.40 -7.09
CA SER A 329 -5.25 5.63 -6.28
C SER A 329 -6.43 6.58 -6.51
N GLY A 330 -7.21 6.39 -7.57
CA GLY A 330 -8.47 7.10 -7.80
C GLY A 330 -9.57 6.76 -6.78
N MET A 331 -9.40 5.66 -6.04
CA MET A 331 -10.35 5.20 -5.02
C MET A 331 -10.05 5.76 -3.62
N LEU A 332 -8.94 6.49 -3.43
CA LEU A 332 -8.51 6.96 -2.11
C LEU A 332 -9.55 7.81 -1.36
N PRO A 333 -10.36 8.67 -2.00
CA PRO A 333 -11.37 9.44 -1.28
C PRO A 333 -12.42 8.57 -0.56
N VAL A 334 -12.66 7.32 -1.00
CA VAL A 334 -13.51 6.36 -0.27
C VAL A 334 -12.93 6.01 1.11
N VAL A 335 -11.60 5.98 1.23
CA VAL A 335 -10.92 5.76 2.52
C VAL A 335 -11.15 6.97 3.43
N ALA A 336 -11.01 8.18 2.90
CA ALA A 336 -11.28 9.41 3.62
C ALA A 336 -12.76 9.53 4.06
N GLU A 337 -13.70 9.12 3.21
CA GLU A 337 -15.13 9.03 3.56
C GLU A 337 -15.38 8.11 4.76
N ALA A 338 -14.74 6.94 4.79
CA ALA A 338 -14.88 6.00 5.90
C ALA A 338 -14.32 6.56 7.21
N VAL A 339 -13.13 7.20 7.17
CA VAL A 339 -12.54 7.88 8.35
C VAL A 339 -13.44 9.02 8.83
N ALA A 340 -13.88 9.89 7.92
CA ALA A 340 -14.78 11.01 8.21
C ALA A 340 -16.09 10.53 8.87
N GLY A 341 -16.66 9.43 8.37
CA GLY A 341 -17.87 8.83 8.90
C GLY A 341 -17.75 8.41 10.38
N VAL A 342 -16.62 7.79 10.75
CA VAL A 342 -16.35 7.39 12.15
C VAL A 342 -16.21 8.61 13.06
N ILE A 343 -15.41 9.60 12.63
CA ILE A 343 -15.17 10.80 13.44
C ILE A 343 -16.47 11.57 13.65
N ASN A 344 -17.26 11.77 12.59
CA ASN A 344 -18.53 12.48 12.68
C ASN A 344 -19.56 11.77 13.58
N LYS A 345 -19.57 10.43 13.60
CA LYS A 345 -20.41 9.66 14.52
C LYS A 345 -20.03 9.94 15.98
N THR A 346 -18.73 9.98 16.27
CA THR A 346 -18.19 10.28 17.61
C THR A 346 -18.63 11.66 18.09
N LEU A 347 -18.49 12.68 17.24
CA LEU A 347 -18.78 14.07 17.59
C LEU A 347 -20.27 14.32 17.80
N LYS A 348 -21.12 13.65 17.02
CA LYS A 348 -22.57 13.63 17.26
C LYS A 348 -22.90 13.03 18.63
N TRP A 349 -22.25 11.93 19.01
CA TRP A 349 -22.46 11.30 20.31
C TRP A 349 -22.01 12.17 21.48
N ARG A 350 -20.91 12.93 21.34
CA ARG A 350 -20.41 13.87 22.37
C ARG A 350 -21.19 15.18 22.49
N GLY A 351 -22.16 15.43 21.60
CA GLY A 351 -22.93 16.70 21.59
C GLY A 351 -22.18 17.88 20.95
N ASP A 352 -21.03 17.63 20.33
CA ASP A 352 -20.19 18.65 19.68
C ASP A 352 -20.48 18.81 18.18
N GLY A 353 -21.40 18.02 17.63
CA GLY A 353 -21.74 18.00 16.20
C GLY A 353 -22.32 19.30 15.61
N ALA A 354 -22.62 20.31 16.45
CA ALA A 354 -23.21 21.59 16.04
C ALA A 354 -22.22 22.77 16.04
N LYS A 355 -20.95 22.58 16.43
CA LYS A 355 -20.01 23.69 16.69
C LYS A 355 -19.12 24.12 15.52
N ASP A 356 -19.06 23.38 14.41
CA ASP A 356 -18.20 23.75 13.28
C ASP A 356 -18.78 23.30 11.93
N GLU A 357 -19.04 24.23 11.01
CA GLU A 357 -19.46 23.89 9.63
C GLU A 357 -18.37 23.14 8.83
N TRP A 358 -17.16 23.01 9.40
CA TRP A 358 -15.99 22.27 8.92
C TRP A 358 -15.76 20.89 9.57
N LEU A 359 -16.70 20.39 10.40
CA LEU A 359 -16.66 19.06 11.04
C LEU A 359 -16.52 17.91 10.01
N HIS A 360 -15.28 17.40 9.90
CA HIS A 360 -14.71 16.30 9.10
C HIS A 360 -15.45 15.90 7.82
N LYS A 361 -15.35 16.75 6.80
CA LYS A 361 -15.63 16.38 5.40
C LYS A 361 -14.47 15.53 4.85
N VAL A 362 -14.73 14.81 3.76
CA VAL A 362 -13.72 14.06 3.00
C VAL A 362 -12.49 14.92 2.73
N ASP A 363 -12.72 16.18 2.33
CA ASP A 363 -11.70 17.21 2.12
C ASP A 363 -10.80 17.43 3.34
N SER A 364 -11.36 17.51 4.55
CA SER A 364 -10.60 17.75 5.78
C SER A 364 -9.69 16.58 6.14
N VAL A 365 -10.17 15.34 5.95
CA VAL A 365 -9.36 14.14 6.20
C VAL A 365 -8.23 14.05 5.18
N LEU A 366 -8.50 14.29 3.90
CA LEU A 366 -7.48 14.31 2.85
C LEU A 366 -6.46 15.42 3.09
N LYS A 367 -6.90 16.63 3.47
CA LYS A 367 -6.02 17.74 3.82
C LYS A 367 -5.09 17.38 4.98
N SER A 368 -5.62 16.80 6.06
CA SER A 368 -4.78 16.37 7.19
C SER A 368 -3.79 15.28 6.77
N SER A 369 -4.22 14.30 5.98
CA SER A 369 -3.32 13.26 5.46
C SER A 369 -2.20 13.86 4.60
N ASN A 370 -2.51 14.87 3.79
CA ASN A 370 -1.52 15.57 2.99
C ASN A 370 -0.50 16.28 3.87
N GLU A 371 -0.95 17.08 4.86
CA GLU A 371 -0.06 17.79 5.77
C GLU A 371 0.89 16.84 6.53
N VAL A 372 0.37 15.67 6.93
CA VAL A 372 1.18 14.60 7.53
C VAL A 372 2.19 14.06 6.52
N ALA A 373 1.79 13.78 5.28
CA ALA A 373 2.68 13.29 4.22
C ALA A 373 3.77 14.30 3.86
N GLU A 374 3.45 15.59 3.74
CA GLU A 374 4.41 16.66 3.47
C GLU A 374 5.43 16.76 4.61
N LYS A 375 4.99 16.75 5.87
CA LYS A 375 5.88 16.74 7.03
C LYS A 375 6.72 15.47 7.11
N PHE A 376 6.14 14.31 6.80
CA PHE A 376 6.80 13.02 6.91
C PHE A 376 7.86 12.83 5.82
N PHE A 377 7.46 12.94 4.56
CA PHE A 377 8.30 12.68 3.39
C PHE A 377 9.09 13.89 2.88
N GLY A 378 8.69 15.12 3.21
CA GLY A 378 9.24 16.33 2.62
C GLY A 378 8.79 16.57 1.18
N ILE A 379 7.57 16.11 0.84
CA ILE A 379 6.96 16.25 -0.49
C ILE A 379 5.93 17.38 -0.52
N LYS A 380 5.34 17.63 -1.70
CA LYS A 380 4.29 18.62 -1.91
C LYS A 380 3.07 18.00 -2.61
N VAL A 381 1.88 18.47 -2.24
CA VAL A 381 0.60 18.21 -2.94
C VAL A 381 0.53 18.93 -4.27
#